data_AF-A0AA37WGJ5-F1
#
_entry.id   AF-A0AA37WGJ5-F1
#
_cell.length_a   1.000
_cell.length_b   1.000
_cell.length_c   1.000
_cell.angle_alpha   90.00
_cell.angle_beta   90.00
_cell.angle_gamma   90.00
#
_symmetry.space_group_name_H-M   'P 1'
#
loop_
_entity.id
_entity.type
_entity.pdbx_description
1 polymer ?
#
loop_
_entity_poly.entity_id
_entity_poly.type
_entity_poly.pdbx_seq_one_letter_code
_entity_poly.pdbx_strand_id
1 'polypeptide(L)'
;MYSNSKNAEFGGRSIDYLPFSHFVDSISLKTLIKNIYYCVIAIDYSYNQSEASEILEVKRPDIIPPEASIFTDYNVSEEGISFKWLKKHKQ
;
A
#
# COMPACT_ATOMS: atom_id res chain seq x y z
N MET A 1 -15.89 3.76 1.82
CA MET A 1 -15.04 3.50 3.02
C MET A 1 -13.79 2.73 2.59
N TYR A 2 -12.76 2.68 3.43
CA TYR A 2 -11.50 1.96 3.12
C TYR A 2 -10.92 1.24 4.34
N SER A 3 -10.19 0.16 4.09
CA SER A 3 -9.43 -0.55 5.13
C SER A 3 -8.13 -1.14 4.58
N ASN A 4 -7.14 -1.30 5.47
CA ASN A 4 -5.87 -1.96 5.18
C ASN A 4 -5.90 -3.46 5.51
N SER A 5 -7.02 -3.99 6.02
CA SER A 5 -7.24 -5.40 6.27
C SER A 5 -8.65 -5.78 5.88
N LYS A 6 -8.82 -6.97 5.29
CA LYS A 6 -10.11 -7.48 4.82
C LYS A 6 -11.14 -7.60 5.96
N ASN A 7 -10.66 -7.86 7.18
CA ASN A 7 -11.49 -8.14 8.36
C ASN A 7 -11.49 -7.00 9.39
N ALA A 8 -10.93 -5.85 9.05
CA ALA A 8 -10.91 -4.70 9.96
C ALA A 8 -12.05 -3.73 9.65
N GLU A 9 -12.36 -2.87 10.62
CA GLU A 9 -13.33 -1.80 10.46
C GLU A 9 -12.91 -0.87 9.31
N PHE A 10 -13.87 -0.54 8.45
CA PHE A 10 -13.63 0.36 7.32
C PHE A 10 -13.82 1.80 7.78
N GLY A 11 -12.78 2.62 7.62
CA GLY A 11 -12.84 4.05 7.91
C GLY A 11 -13.54 4.82 6.77
N GLY A 12 -14.24 5.90 7.11
CA GLY A 12 -14.69 6.88 6.12
C GLY A 12 -13.49 7.47 5.38
N ARG A 13 -13.46 7.36 4.04
CA ARG A 13 -12.41 7.96 3.19
C ARG A 13 -12.85 9.30 2.60
N SER A 14 -14.16 9.47 2.38
CA SER A 14 -14.71 10.68 1.77
C SER A 14 -14.87 11.77 2.83
N ILE A 15 -14.55 13.00 2.45
CA ILE A 15 -14.72 14.19 3.29
C ILE A 15 -16.22 14.50 3.49
N ASP A 16 -17.04 14.15 2.50
CA ASP A 16 -18.50 14.35 2.48
C ASP A 16 -19.23 13.28 1.63
N TYR A 17 -20.56 13.36 1.58
CA TYR A 17 -21.41 12.59 0.66
C TYR A 17 -21.10 12.94 -0.79
N LEU A 18 -20.76 11.92 -1.59
CA LEU A 18 -20.45 12.11 -3.01
C LEU A 18 -21.73 12.02 -3.84
N PRO A 19 -22.12 13.07 -4.60
CA PRO A 19 -23.27 13.01 -5.48
C PRO A 19 -22.99 12.26 -6.79
N PHE A 20 -21.74 11.83 -7.00
CA PHE A 20 -21.27 11.19 -8.22
C PHE A 20 -20.91 9.71 -7.98
N SER A 21 -21.04 8.89 -9.02
CA SER A 21 -20.72 7.45 -9.00
C SER A 21 -19.22 7.15 -9.16
N HIS A 22 -18.34 8.11 -8.88
CA HIS A 22 -16.90 7.92 -8.98
C HIS A 22 -16.19 8.57 -7.78
N PHE A 23 -15.08 7.95 -7.38
CA PHE A 23 -14.23 8.43 -6.30
C PHE A 23 -12.78 8.18 -6.67
N VAL A 24 -11.93 9.19 -6.48
CA VAL A 24 -10.49 9.12 -6.75
C VAL A 24 -9.76 9.20 -5.43
N ASP A 25 -8.86 8.24 -5.21
CA ASP A 25 -8.08 8.13 -3.99
C ASP A 25 -6.58 8.17 -4.27
N SER A 26 -5.84 8.88 -3.43
CA SER A 26 -4.38 8.88 -3.43
C SER A 26 -3.88 8.00 -2.29
N ILE A 27 -3.25 6.88 -2.63
CA ILE A 27 -2.74 5.91 -1.65
C ILE A 27 -1.24 6.08 -1.43
N SER A 28 -0.81 6.10 -0.17
CA SER A 28 0.62 6.04 0.16
C SER A 28 1.15 4.63 -0.11
N LEU A 29 2.28 4.57 -0.82
CA LEU A 29 3.02 3.34 -1.07
C LEU A 29 4.05 3.03 0.03
N LYS A 30 4.29 3.98 0.96
CA LYS A 30 5.17 3.78 2.12
C LYS A 30 4.46 2.93 3.19
N THR A 31 4.16 1.69 2.86
CA THR A 31 3.49 0.74 3.74
C THR A 31 3.92 -0.67 3.40
N LEU A 32 3.99 -1.54 4.43
CA LEU A 32 4.25 -2.97 4.25
C LEU A 32 3.01 -3.74 3.77
N ILE A 33 1.87 -3.06 3.67
CA ILE A 33 0.58 -3.67 3.38
C ILE A 33 0.38 -3.72 1.86
N LYS A 34 0.26 -4.93 1.31
CA LYS A 34 0.20 -5.14 -0.15
C LYS A 34 -1.17 -4.82 -0.76
N ASN A 35 -2.25 -4.97 0.01
CA ASN A 35 -3.62 -4.85 -0.50
C ASN A 35 -4.38 -3.75 0.25
N ILE A 36 -5.24 -3.04 -0.45
CA ILE A 36 -6.21 -2.11 0.13
C ILE A 36 -7.62 -2.55 -0.27
N TYR A 37 -8.55 -2.35 0.64
CA TYR A 37 -9.94 -2.79 0.48
C TYR A 37 -10.85 -1.59 0.48
N TYR A 38 -11.80 -1.55 -0.45
CA TYR A 38 -12.83 -0.52 -0.55
C TYR A 38 -14.23 -1.14 -0.53
N CYS A 39 -15.17 -0.43 0.05
CA CYS A 39 -16.59 -0.70 -0.09
C CYS A 39 -17.36 0.62 -0.11
N VAL A 40 -18.56 0.61 -0.68
CA VAL A 40 -19.42 1.79 -0.80
C VAL A 40 -20.68 1.56 0.04
N ILE A 41 -21.14 2.62 0.70
CA ILE A 41 -22.44 2.68 1.37
C ILE A 41 -23.23 3.84 0.76
N ALA A 42 -24.52 3.65 0.57
CA ALA A 42 -25.43 4.73 0.21
C ALA A 42 -26.05 5.32 1.48
N ILE A 43 -26.31 6.62 1.46
CA ILE A 43 -26.99 7.32 2.55
C ILE A 43 -28.13 8.14 1.95
N ASP A 44 -29.33 8.00 2.51
CA ASP A 44 -30.51 8.74 2.07
C ASP A 44 -30.61 10.13 2.74
N TYR A 45 -31.61 10.94 2.34
CA TYR A 45 -31.85 12.26 2.93
C TYR A 45 -32.25 12.23 4.41
N SER A 46 -32.70 11.07 4.90
CA SER A 46 -33.03 10.83 6.30
C SER A 46 -31.84 10.29 7.10
N TYR A 47 -30.65 10.27 6.49
CA TYR A 47 -29.39 9.76 7.06
C TYR A 47 -29.40 8.25 7.36
N ASN A 48 -30.30 7.47 6.74
CA ASN A 48 -30.24 6.02 6.82
C ASN A 48 -29.10 5.49 5.95
N GLN A 49 -28.32 4.56 6.49
CA GLN A 49 -27.23 3.90 5.77
C GLN A 49 -27.71 2.60 5.14
N SER A 50 -27.33 2.36 3.89
CA SER A 50 -27.52 1.06 3.24
C SER A 50 -26.57 0.01 3.81
N GLU A 51 -26.80 -1.24 3.45
CA GLU A 51 -25.76 -2.27 3.56
C GLU A 51 -24.53 -1.87 2.72
N ALA A 52 -23.35 -2.31 3.15
CA ALA A 52 -22.11 -2.11 2.41
C ALA A 52 -22.11 -2.95 1.13
N SER A 53 -21.55 -2.39 0.06
CA SER A 53 -21.28 -3.15 -1.17
C SER A 53 -20.31 -4.30 -0.92
N GLU A 54 -20.18 -5.17 -1.93
CA GLU A 54 -19.06 -6.10 -1.99
C GLU A 54 -17.71 -5.39 -1.81
N ILE A 55 -16.78 -6.08 -1.16
CA ILE A 55 -15.43 -5.56 -0.90
C ILE A 55 -14.60 -5.66 -2.18
N LEU A 56 -14.16 -4.52 -2.69
CA LEU A 56 -13.19 -4.44 -3.77
C LEU A 56 -11.77 -4.53 -3.19
N GLU A 57 -11.02 -5.55 -3.59
CA GLU A 57 -9.61 -5.71 -3.27
C GLU A 57 -8.74 -5.10 -4.37
N VAL A 58 -7.90 -4.14 -4.00
CA VAL A 58 -6.94 -3.50 -4.90
C VAL A 58 -5.51 -3.81 -4.44
N LYS A 59 -4.72 -4.39 -5.34
CA LYS A 59 -3.29 -4.63 -5.10
C LYS A 59 -2.51 -3.34 -5.30
N ARG A 60 -1.69 -2.98 -4.32
CA ARG A 60 -0.78 -1.85 -4.46
C ARG A 60 0.33 -2.20 -5.46
N PRO A 61 0.71 -1.28 -6.36
CA PRO A 61 1.81 -1.51 -7.27
C PRO A 61 3.14 -1.57 -6.49
N ASP A 62 3.94 -2.59 -6.77
CA ASP A 62 5.27 -2.76 -6.15
C ASP A 62 6.31 -1.97 -6.96
N ILE A 63 6.42 -0.68 -6.63
CA ILE A 63 7.33 0.26 -7.31
C ILE A 63 8.42 0.79 -6.40
N ILE A 64 8.50 0.33 -5.15
CA ILE A 64 9.56 0.76 -4.22
C ILE A 64 10.69 -0.28 -4.33
N PRO A 65 11.79 0.05 -5.03
CA PRO A 65 12.90 -0.88 -5.11
C PRO A 65 13.49 -1.11 -3.70
N PRO A 66 14.08 -2.30 -3.45
CA PRO A 66 14.83 -2.51 -2.22
C PRO A 66 15.97 -1.49 -2.14
N GLU A 67 16.40 -1.18 -0.91
CA GLU A 67 17.57 -0.33 -0.74
C GLU A 67 18.80 -0.92 -1.42
N ALA A 68 19.61 -0.04 -2.01
CA ALA A 68 20.85 -0.43 -2.67
C ALA A 68 21.78 -1.16 -1.68
N SER A 69 22.50 -2.16 -2.18
CA SER A 69 23.49 -2.88 -1.39
C SER A 69 24.65 -1.95 -1.03
N ILE A 70 25.11 -2.01 0.22
CA ILE A 70 26.16 -1.13 0.72
C ILE A 70 27.51 -1.77 0.45
N PHE A 71 28.40 -1.03 -0.22
CA PHE A 71 29.82 -1.36 -0.35
C PHE A 71 30.48 -1.26 1.02
N THR A 72 31.04 -2.36 1.52
CA THR A 72 31.62 -2.38 2.88
C THR A 72 33.12 -2.42 2.91
N ASP A 73 33.75 -3.10 1.95
CA ASP A 73 35.19 -3.33 2.00
C ASP A 73 35.76 -3.76 0.64
N TYR A 74 37.07 -3.61 0.49
CA TYR A 74 37.82 -4.16 -0.63
C TYR A 74 39.17 -4.72 -0.15
N ASN A 75 39.64 -5.75 -0.84
CA ASN A 75 40.96 -6.32 -0.61
C ASN A 75 41.74 -6.38 -1.92
N VAL A 76 42.99 -5.93 -1.88
CA VAL A 76 43.91 -5.93 -3.02
C VAL A 76 44.99 -6.96 -2.75
N SER A 77 45.10 -7.95 -3.63
CA SER A 77 46.15 -8.97 -3.63
C SER A 77 46.81 -9.07 -5.02
N GLU A 78 47.89 -9.83 -5.12
CA GLU A 78 48.54 -10.12 -6.41
C GLU A 78 47.60 -10.86 -7.38
N GLU A 79 46.56 -11.55 -6.88
CA GLU A 79 45.55 -12.22 -7.70
C GLU A 79 44.45 -11.27 -8.22
N GLY A 80 44.37 -10.03 -7.70
CA GLY A 80 43.44 -9.01 -8.15
C GLY A 80 42.75 -8.23 -7.02
N ILE A 81 41.67 -7.54 -7.38
CA ILE A 81 40.87 -6.73 -6.45
C ILE A 81 39.57 -7.47 -6.17
N SER A 82 39.31 -7.76 -4.89
CA SER A 82 38.05 -8.33 -4.42
C SER A 82 37.22 -7.30 -3.68
N PHE A 83 35.90 -7.36 -3.86
CA PHE A 83 34.95 -6.43 -3.26
C PHE A 83 33.98 -7.16 -2.33
N LYS A 84 33.69 -6.58 -1.17
CA LYS A 84 32.74 -7.10 -0.21
C LYS A 84 31.52 -6.18 -0.12
N TRP A 85 30.35 -6.78 -0.31
CA TRP A 85 29.05 -6.11 -0.25
C TRP A 85 28.25 -6.64 0.92
N LEU A 86 27.59 -5.75 1.67
CA LEU A 86 26.59 -6.16 2.64
C LEU A 86 25.26 -6.38 1.92
N LYS A 87 24.84 -7.64 1.86
CA LYS A 87 23.53 -8.00 1.31
C LYS A 87 22.46 -7.59 2.33
N LYS A 88 21.64 -6.58 2.02
CA LYS A 88 20.44 -6.34 2.82
C LYS A 88 19.45 -7.49 2.59
N HIS A 89 18.90 -8.02 3.68
CA HIS A 89 17.96 -9.15 3.69
C HIS A 89 16.79 -8.92 2.70
N LYS A 90 16.43 -9.98 1.95
CA LYS A 90 15.16 -10.07 1.23
C LYS A 90 14.05 -10.39 2.24
N GLN A 91 13.01 -9.56 2.29
CA GLN A 91 11.69 -9.96 2.80
C GLN A 91 11.00 -10.89 1.81
#